data_AF-A0A4S4DJZ7-F1
#
_entry.id   AF-A0A4S4DJZ7-F1
#
_cell.length_a   1.000
_cell.length_b   1.000
_cell.length_c   1.000
_cell.angle_alpha   90.00
_cell.angle_beta   90.00
_cell.angle_gamma   90.00
#
_symmetry.space_group_name_H-M   'P 1'
#
loop_
_entity.id
_entity.type
_entity.pdbx_description
1 polymer ?
#
loop_
_entity_poly.entity_id
_entity_poly.type
_entity_poly.pdbx_seq_one_letter_code
_entity_poly.pdbx_strand_id
1 'polypeptide(L)'
;MLTFLTKSCKLDRLISEFQSISNPTDRLKRLFHYATLLPPFNDSLRKDSNRVMGCTAQVWLDVMMEGDGKMRFKADSDSEITKGFCSCLIWVLDGAPPEEVLGLKTEDLGALNVGGLQGRSNSRVNTWHNVLIGMQKRTKALVAEREGKPPSELFPSLVITADGMDAKGSYAEAQARFLLPDELKVQELVNVLKEKKIGVVAHFYMDPEVQGVLTAAQKHWPHIHISDSLVMADSAVKMAKAGCQYITVLGVDFMSENVRAILDQAGFSEQRHPCGLLEMQAWEHCRRSSDCAFLVVIAAHPSQPNQIALGMSDGAVYVIEPFDAEQNWGRIVPQ
;
A
#
# COMPACT_ATOMS: atom_id res chain seq x y z
N MET A 1 -34.71 -30.97 -16.08
CA MET A 1 -34.28 -29.71 -16.72
C MET A 1 -33.72 -28.83 -15.61
N LEU A 2 -32.41 -28.92 -15.35
CA LEU A 2 -31.76 -28.11 -14.32
C LEU A 2 -31.62 -26.69 -14.90
N THR A 3 -32.41 -25.76 -14.39
CA THR A 3 -32.36 -24.35 -14.77
C THR A 3 -30.98 -23.81 -14.38
N PHE A 4 -30.13 -23.50 -15.36
CA PHE A 4 -28.88 -22.78 -15.11
C PHE A 4 -29.22 -21.37 -14.65
N LEU A 5 -29.27 -21.17 -13.34
CA LEU A 5 -29.39 -19.83 -12.74
C LEU A 5 -28.07 -19.09 -12.96
N THR A 6 -28.12 -17.95 -13.64
CA THR A 6 -26.97 -17.05 -13.83
C THR A 6 -26.52 -16.46 -12.49
N LYS A 7 -25.26 -15.98 -12.39
CA LYS A 7 -24.73 -15.36 -11.16
C LYS A 7 -25.67 -14.29 -10.60
N SER A 8 -26.19 -13.40 -11.46
CA SER A 8 -27.10 -12.33 -11.05
C SER A 8 -28.34 -12.88 -10.35
N CYS A 9 -29.00 -13.88 -10.93
CA CYS A 9 -30.22 -14.46 -10.37
C CYS A 9 -29.97 -15.17 -9.03
N LYS A 10 -28.81 -15.84 -8.89
CA LYS A 10 -28.40 -16.42 -7.60
C LYS A 10 -28.19 -15.31 -6.57
N LEU A 11 -27.37 -14.31 -6.90
CA LEU A 11 -27.05 -13.20 -6.00
C LEU A 11 -28.31 -12.47 -5.53
N ASP A 12 -29.22 -12.12 -6.44
CA ASP A 12 -30.49 -11.44 -6.13
C ASP A 12 -31.35 -12.28 -5.18
N ARG A 13 -31.40 -13.61 -5.38
CA ARG A 13 -32.13 -14.52 -4.51
C ARG A 13 -31.53 -14.57 -3.11
N LEU A 14 -30.21 -14.63 -2.99
CA LEU A 14 -29.52 -14.62 -1.70
C LEU A 14 -29.75 -13.30 -0.97
N ILE A 15 -29.64 -12.18 -1.68
CA ILE A 15 -29.91 -10.84 -1.13
C ILE A 15 -31.34 -10.73 -0.63
N SER A 16 -32.31 -11.09 -1.47
CA SER A 16 -33.73 -11.05 -1.12
C SER A 16 -34.04 -11.92 0.11
N GLU A 17 -33.42 -13.10 0.19
CA GLU A 17 -33.56 -13.99 1.33
C GLU A 17 -33.07 -13.33 2.63
N PHE A 18 -31.83 -12.84 2.66
CA PHE A 18 -31.27 -12.20 3.87
C PHE A 18 -32.00 -10.90 4.24
N GLN A 19 -32.48 -10.14 3.25
CA GLN A 19 -33.26 -8.93 3.47
C GLN A 19 -34.66 -9.21 4.04
N SER A 20 -35.29 -10.33 3.66
CA SER A 20 -36.61 -10.73 4.15
C SER A 20 -36.62 -11.06 5.66
N ILE A 21 -35.46 -11.39 6.23
CA ILE A 21 -35.32 -11.67 7.66
C ILE A 21 -35.10 -10.34 8.38
N SER A 22 -36.04 -9.90 9.22
CA SER A 22 -35.94 -8.64 9.96
C SER A 22 -35.05 -8.73 11.20
N ASN A 23 -35.08 -9.88 11.91
CA ASN A 23 -34.32 -10.10 13.13
C ASN A 23 -32.84 -10.43 12.84
N PRO A 24 -31.86 -9.65 13.35
CA PRO A 24 -30.44 -9.92 13.14
C PRO A 24 -29.98 -11.29 13.62
N THR A 25 -30.59 -11.80 14.70
CA THR A 25 -30.25 -13.13 15.24
C THR A 25 -30.63 -14.23 14.26
N ASP A 26 -31.78 -14.09 13.59
CA ASP A 26 -32.25 -15.08 12.63
C ASP A 26 -31.47 -15.00 11.31
N ARG A 27 -30.96 -13.80 10.94
CA ARG A 27 -29.97 -13.67 9.85
C ARG A 27 -28.70 -14.45 10.16
N LEU A 28 -28.18 -14.33 11.39
CA LEU A 28 -26.98 -15.07 11.81
C LEU A 28 -27.22 -16.58 11.82
N LYS A 29 -28.38 -17.05 12.31
CA LYS A 29 -28.77 -18.47 12.21
C LYS A 29 -28.82 -18.94 10.76
N ARG A 30 -29.35 -18.10 9.85
CA ARG A 30 -29.37 -18.42 8.42
C ARG A 30 -27.97 -18.53 7.84
N LEU A 31 -27.06 -17.64 8.22
CA LEU A 31 -25.65 -17.71 7.82
C LEU A 31 -24.96 -18.99 8.34
N PHE A 32 -25.22 -19.39 9.59
CA PHE A 32 -24.73 -20.67 10.11
C PHE A 32 -25.32 -21.87 9.38
N HIS A 33 -26.58 -21.81 8.98
CA HIS A 33 -27.14 -22.85 8.12
C HIS A 33 -26.37 -22.95 6.80
N TYR A 34 -26.05 -21.82 6.16
CA TYR A 34 -25.17 -21.83 4.98
C TYR A 34 -23.80 -22.45 5.29
N ALA A 35 -23.21 -22.18 6.45
CA ALA A 35 -21.95 -22.83 6.85
C ALA A 35 -22.06 -24.37 6.84
N THR A 36 -23.19 -24.93 7.26
CA THR A 36 -23.42 -26.39 7.24
C THR A 36 -23.60 -26.97 5.84
N LEU A 37 -23.86 -26.14 4.82
CA LEU A 37 -24.01 -26.56 3.42
C LEU A 37 -22.67 -26.60 2.68
N LEU A 38 -21.57 -26.13 3.28
CA LEU A 38 -20.26 -26.23 2.67
C LEU A 38 -19.87 -27.70 2.45
N PRO A 39 -19.43 -28.07 1.24
CA PRO A 39 -18.85 -29.38 1.01
C PRO A 39 -17.65 -29.62 1.93
N PRO A 40 -17.39 -30.88 2.35
CA PRO A 40 -16.20 -31.22 3.11
C PRO A 40 -14.93 -30.75 2.41
N PHE A 41 -14.06 -30.08 3.17
CA PHE A 41 -12.77 -29.63 2.67
C PHE A 41 -11.71 -30.71 2.93
N ASN A 42 -10.94 -31.05 1.91
CA ASN A 42 -9.90 -32.07 2.04
C ASN A 42 -8.71 -31.50 2.84
N ASP A 43 -8.26 -32.21 3.87
CA ASP A 43 -7.11 -31.80 4.68
C ASP A 43 -5.84 -31.58 3.86
N SER A 44 -5.66 -32.29 2.73
CA SER A 44 -4.51 -32.07 1.83
C SER A 44 -4.52 -30.68 1.16
N LEU A 45 -5.68 -30.02 1.10
CA LEU A 45 -5.83 -28.65 0.59
C LEU A 45 -5.64 -27.60 1.68
N ARG A 46 -5.53 -28.01 2.95
CA ARG A 46 -5.29 -27.13 4.10
C ARG A 46 -3.80 -26.79 4.23
N LYS A 47 -3.24 -26.21 3.16
CA LYS A 47 -1.84 -25.80 3.05
C LYS A 47 -1.71 -24.28 2.95
N ASP A 48 -0.54 -23.76 3.30
CA ASP A 48 -0.30 -22.30 3.32
C ASP A 48 -0.51 -21.65 1.95
N SER A 49 -0.22 -22.35 0.84
CA SER A 49 -0.48 -21.82 -0.50
C SER A 49 -1.97 -21.54 -0.78
N ASN A 50 -2.87 -22.21 -0.05
CA ASN A 50 -4.31 -22.08 -0.22
C ASN A 50 -4.93 -21.10 0.80
N ARG A 51 -4.12 -20.51 1.69
CA ARG A 51 -4.59 -19.51 2.67
C ARG A 51 -5.12 -18.27 1.97
N VAL A 52 -6.17 -17.68 2.55
CA VAL A 52 -6.63 -16.33 2.21
C VAL A 52 -6.13 -15.40 3.32
N MET A 53 -5.33 -14.41 2.95
CA MET A 53 -4.74 -13.46 3.89
C MET A 53 -5.74 -12.33 4.21
N GLY A 54 -5.56 -11.68 5.35
CA GLY A 54 -6.36 -10.52 5.77
C GLY A 54 -7.67 -10.83 6.48
N CYS A 55 -8.07 -12.10 6.56
CA CYS A 55 -9.19 -12.52 7.38
C CYS A 55 -8.76 -12.64 8.86
N THR A 56 -9.59 -12.14 9.79
CA THR A 56 -9.40 -12.38 11.24
C THR A 56 -9.43 -13.87 11.56
N ALA A 57 -10.32 -14.61 10.90
CA ALA A 57 -10.40 -16.05 10.93
C ALA A 57 -9.46 -16.67 9.90
N GLN A 58 -8.93 -17.86 10.17
CA GLN A 58 -8.17 -18.59 9.18
C GLN A 58 -9.10 -19.10 8.07
N VAL A 59 -8.76 -18.81 6.81
CA VAL A 59 -9.51 -19.29 5.65
C VAL A 59 -8.57 -19.99 4.68
N TRP A 60 -9.00 -21.13 4.15
CA TRP A 60 -8.39 -21.82 3.03
C TRP A 60 -9.37 -21.82 1.87
N LEU A 61 -8.86 -21.57 0.67
CA LEU A 61 -9.66 -21.52 -0.55
C LEU A 61 -8.87 -22.22 -1.66
N ASP A 62 -9.54 -23.15 -2.32
CA ASP A 62 -9.06 -23.89 -3.47
C ASP A 62 -9.92 -23.52 -4.68
N VAL A 63 -9.26 -23.20 -5.79
CA VAL A 63 -9.90 -22.68 -7.01
C VAL A 63 -9.38 -23.46 -8.19
N MET A 64 -10.29 -23.99 -8.99
CA MET A 64 -9.97 -24.77 -10.17
C MET A 64 -10.84 -24.31 -11.35
N MET A 65 -10.32 -24.45 -12.57
CA MET A 65 -11.10 -24.29 -13.79
C MET A 65 -11.36 -25.69 -14.37
N GLU A 66 -12.63 -26.03 -14.58
CA GLU A 66 -13.02 -27.28 -15.23
C GLU A 66 -12.76 -27.19 -16.75
N GLY A 67 -12.71 -28.34 -17.43
CA GLY A 67 -12.42 -28.42 -18.86
C GLY A 67 -13.45 -27.71 -19.76
N ASP A 68 -14.66 -27.43 -19.23
CA ASP A 68 -15.69 -26.62 -19.91
C ASP A 68 -15.52 -25.10 -19.69
N GLY A 69 -14.46 -24.69 -18.98
CA GLY A 69 -14.13 -23.30 -18.69
C GLY A 69 -14.80 -22.74 -17.44
N LYS A 70 -15.61 -23.52 -16.70
CA LYS A 70 -16.27 -23.03 -15.48
C LYS A 70 -15.36 -23.06 -14.26
N MET A 71 -15.57 -22.10 -13.37
CA MET A 71 -14.83 -22.00 -12.12
C MET A 71 -15.47 -22.86 -11.02
N ARG A 72 -14.63 -23.62 -10.31
CA ARG A 72 -15.01 -24.41 -9.14
C ARG A 72 -14.29 -23.91 -7.90
N PHE A 73 -15.03 -23.80 -6.81
CA PHE A 73 -14.53 -23.25 -5.56
C PHE A 73 -14.76 -24.21 -4.40
N LYS A 74 -13.74 -24.40 -3.56
CA LYS A 74 -13.87 -25.05 -2.25
C LYS A 74 -13.22 -24.17 -1.21
N ALA A 75 -13.85 -23.99 -0.06
CA ALA A 75 -13.28 -23.20 1.00
C ALA A 75 -13.62 -23.77 2.37
N ASP A 76 -12.79 -23.46 3.34
CA ASP A 76 -12.98 -23.80 4.74
C ASP A 76 -12.40 -22.71 5.65
N SER A 77 -12.86 -22.68 6.90
CA SER A 77 -12.39 -21.72 7.89
C SER A 77 -12.45 -22.28 9.31
N ASP A 78 -11.68 -21.73 10.23
CA ASP A 78 -11.79 -21.99 11.67
C ASP A 78 -12.97 -21.26 12.35
N SER A 79 -13.70 -20.40 11.62
CA SER A 79 -14.86 -19.65 12.11
C SER A 79 -16.14 -20.03 11.37
N GLU A 80 -17.19 -20.37 12.10
CA GLU A 80 -18.51 -20.72 11.54
C GLU A 80 -19.17 -19.55 10.78
N ILE A 81 -18.94 -18.31 11.24
CA ILE A 81 -19.42 -17.10 10.54
C ILE A 81 -18.72 -17.01 9.18
N THR A 82 -17.41 -17.21 9.18
CA THR A 82 -16.59 -17.13 7.96
C THR A 82 -16.90 -18.25 7.00
N LYS A 83 -17.14 -19.48 7.49
CA LYS A 83 -17.69 -20.59 6.71
C LYS A 83 -19.02 -20.22 6.06
N GLY A 84 -19.93 -19.59 6.81
CA GLY A 84 -21.20 -19.11 6.27
C GLY A 84 -21.01 -18.16 5.09
N PHE A 85 -20.11 -17.19 5.21
CA PHE A 85 -19.77 -16.28 4.11
C PHE A 85 -19.12 -17.00 2.92
N CYS A 86 -18.19 -17.92 3.18
CA CYS A 86 -17.59 -18.74 2.13
C CYS A 86 -18.65 -19.54 1.37
N SER A 87 -19.61 -20.14 2.09
CA SER A 87 -20.71 -20.89 1.49
C SER A 87 -21.58 -20.01 0.59
N CYS A 88 -21.91 -18.80 1.04
CA CYS A 88 -22.69 -17.85 0.25
C CYS A 88 -21.99 -17.49 -1.05
N LEU A 89 -20.69 -17.16 -0.98
CA LEU A 89 -19.88 -16.83 -2.16
C LEU A 89 -19.76 -18.01 -3.12
N ILE A 90 -19.46 -19.21 -2.61
CA ILE A 90 -19.40 -20.43 -3.41
C ILE A 90 -20.75 -20.72 -4.05
N TRP A 91 -21.87 -20.58 -3.34
CA TRP A 91 -23.19 -20.82 -3.90
C TRP A 91 -23.50 -19.88 -5.08
N VAL A 92 -23.11 -18.59 -4.99
CA VAL A 92 -23.26 -17.61 -6.07
C VAL A 92 -22.33 -17.89 -7.25
N LEU A 93 -21.05 -18.21 -6.99
CA LEU A 93 -19.99 -18.21 -8.01
C LEU A 93 -19.62 -19.60 -8.56
N ASP A 94 -19.91 -20.69 -7.87
CA ASP A 94 -19.55 -22.03 -8.32
C ASP A 94 -20.33 -22.39 -9.60
N GLY A 95 -19.57 -22.82 -10.60
CA GLY A 95 -20.05 -23.08 -11.96
C GLY A 95 -20.21 -21.83 -12.83
N ALA A 96 -19.84 -20.63 -12.36
CA ALA A 96 -19.81 -19.43 -13.18
C ALA A 96 -18.57 -19.39 -14.07
N PRO A 97 -18.64 -18.76 -15.26
CA PRO A 97 -17.45 -18.55 -16.08
C PRO A 97 -16.56 -17.43 -15.48
N PRO A 98 -15.26 -17.36 -15.86
CA PRO A 98 -14.30 -16.47 -15.23
C PRO A 98 -14.69 -14.99 -15.29
N GLU A 99 -15.30 -14.55 -16.39
CA GLU A 99 -15.78 -13.18 -16.58
C GLU A 99 -16.86 -12.79 -15.56
N GLU A 100 -17.75 -13.71 -15.19
CA GLU A 100 -18.80 -13.46 -14.19
C GLU A 100 -18.23 -13.36 -12.77
N VAL A 101 -17.20 -14.17 -12.47
CA VAL A 101 -16.47 -14.14 -11.20
C VAL A 101 -15.70 -12.83 -11.04
N LEU A 102 -14.95 -12.44 -12.08
CA LEU A 102 -14.16 -11.20 -12.11
C LEU A 102 -15.05 -9.95 -12.15
N GLY A 103 -16.26 -10.06 -12.69
CA GLY A 103 -17.23 -8.96 -12.74
C GLY A 103 -18.06 -8.77 -11.47
N LEU A 104 -17.90 -9.62 -10.42
CA LEU A 104 -18.59 -9.40 -9.14
C LEU A 104 -17.90 -8.30 -8.35
N LYS A 105 -18.62 -7.22 -8.07
CA LYS A 105 -18.08 -6.15 -7.25
C LYS A 105 -18.43 -6.36 -5.79
N THR A 106 -17.65 -5.72 -4.93
CA THR A 106 -17.85 -5.82 -3.49
C THR A 106 -19.07 -5.02 -3.05
N GLU A 107 -19.47 -4.01 -3.79
CA GLU A 107 -20.67 -3.22 -3.51
C GLU A 107 -21.96 -4.04 -3.72
N ASP A 108 -21.97 -4.95 -4.70
CA ASP A 108 -23.12 -5.79 -5.06
C ASP A 108 -23.57 -6.71 -3.91
N LEU A 109 -22.64 -7.02 -3.01
CA LEU A 109 -22.83 -7.93 -1.89
C LEU A 109 -23.06 -7.18 -0.57
N GLY A 110 -23.01 -5.84 -0.56
CA GLY A 110 -23.23 -5.02 0.63
C GLY A 110 -24.61 -5.23 1.28
N ALA A 111 -25.58 -5.70 0.49
CA ALA A 111 -26.93 -6.05 0.95
C ALA A 111 -26.99 -7.35 1.77
N LEU A 112 -25.94 -8.18 1.75
CA LEU A 112 -25.81 -9.42 2.52
C LEU A 112 -25.22 -9.20 3.93
N ASN A 113 -25.07 -7.95 4.39
CA ASN A 113 -24.56 -7.68 5.73
C ASN A 113 -25.50 -8.25 6.81
N VAL A 114 -25.12 -9.44 7.29
CA VAL A 114 -25.79 -10.23 8.34
C VAL A 114 -25.49 -9.60 9.71
N GLY A 115 -26.06 -8.44 9.97
CA GLY A 115 -26.00 -7.82 11.29
C GLY A 115 -26.40 -6.36 11.25
N GLY A 116 -27.34 -5.97 12.09
CA GLY A 116 -27.59 -4.57 12.47
C GLY A 116 -26.43 -3.93 13.24
N LEU A 117 -25.18 -4.29 12.93
CA LEU A 117 -23.95 -3.72 13.47
C LEU A 117 -23.58 -2.42 12.75
N GLN A 118 -24.56 -1.57 12.45
CA GLN A 118 -24.30 -0.19 12.02
C GLN A 118 -23.57 0.64 13.10
N GLY A 119 -23.51 0.15 14.36
CA GLY A 119 -22.94 0.91 15.47
C GLY A 119 -21.63 0.38 16.08
N ARG A 120 -21.19 -0.85 15.78
CA ARG A 120 -19.98 -1.43 16.43
C ARG A 120 -19.26 -2.43 15.54
N SER A 121 -18.75 -1.98 14.40
CA SER A 121 -17.42 -2.37 13.94
C SER A 121 -17.03 -1.53 12.73
N ASN A 122 -16.29 -0.45 12.97
CA ASN A 122 -15.23 0.00 12.06
C ASN A 122 -14.11 -1.06 11.97
N SER A 123 -14.46 -2.35 11.93
CA SER A 123 -13.49 -3.43 11.72
C SER A 123 -13.21 -3.45 10.23
N ARG A 124 -12.34 -2.51 9.85
CA ARG A 124 -11.40 -2.56 8.74
C ARG A 124 -11.30 -4.01 8.23
N VAL A 125 -11.80 -4.23 7.01
CA VAL A 125 -11.79 -5.48 6.25
C VAL A 125 -12.90 -6.50 6.59
N ASN A 126 -13.97 -6.49 5.79
CA ASN A 126 -15.03 -7.50 5.84
C ASN A 126 -14.49 -8.87 5.41
N THR A 127 -14.70 -9.92 6.21
CA THR A 127 -14.14 -11.26 5.93
C THR A 127 -14.54 -11.82 4.56
N TRP A 128 -15.77 -11.56 4.09
CA TRP A 128 -16.24 -11.99 2.78
C TRP A 128 -15.58 -11.25 1.61
N HIS A 129 -15.12 -10.01 1.83
CA HIS A 129 -14.41 -9.21 0.83
C HIS A 129 -13.07 -9.87 0.45
N ASN A 130 -12.28 -10.27 1.45
CA ASN A 130 -10.99 -10.93 1.21
C ASN A 130 -11.16 -12.29 0.52
N VAL A 131 -12.21 -13.03 0.87
CA VAL A 131 -12.49 -14.32 0.24
C VAL A 131 -12.86 -14.12 -1.23
N LEU A 132 -13.70 -13.12 -1.55
CA LEU A 132 -14.03 -12.77 -2.93
C LEU A 132 -12.77 -12.34 -3.72
N ILE A 133 -11.94 -11.46 -3.16
CA ILE A 133 -10.67 -11.06 -3.79
C ILE A 133 -9.78 -12.28 -4.02
N GLY A 134 -9.68 -13.19 -3.04
CA GLY A 134 -8.94 -14.43 -3.16
C GLY A 134 -9.46 -15.32 -4.30
N MET A 135 -10.78 -15.41 -4.46
CA MET A 135 -11.42 -16.12 -5.58
C MET A 135 -11.10 -15.47 -6.92
N GLN A 136 -11.18 -14.15 -7.01
CA GLN A 136 -10.90 -13.38 -8.24
C GLN A 136 -9.45 -13.47 -8.65
N LYS A 137 -8.51 -13.29 -7.70
CA LYS A 137 -7.07 -13.37 -7.97
C LYS A 137 -6.66 -14.73 -8.52
N ARG A 138 -7.14 -15.82 -7.91
CA ARG A 138 -6.87 -17.19 -8.38
C ARG A 138 -7.55 -17.49 -9.71
N THR A 139 -8.76 -16.98 -9.93
CA THR A 139 -9.43 -17.04 -11.24
C THR A 139 -8.60 -16.35 -12.33
N LYS A 140 -8.10 -15.14 -12.06
CA LYS A 140 -7.26 -14.36 -12.99
C LYS A 140 -5.98 -15.12 -13.36
N ALA A 141 -5.33 -15.75 -12.38
CA ALA A 141 -4.15 -16.57 -12.61
C ALA A 141 -4.43 -17.78 -13.52
N LEU A 142 -5.54 -18.49 -13.29
CA LEU A 142 -5.95 -19.64 -14.13
C LEU A 142 -6.33 -19.22 -15.55
N VAL A 143 -6.96 -18.05 -15.73
CA VAL A 143 -7.23 -17.49 -17.06
C VAL A 143 -5.93 -17.13 -17.78
N ALA A 144 -4.98 -16.50 -17.09
CA ALA A 144 -3.68 -16.16 -17.68
C ALA A 144 -2.90 -17.41 -18.11
N GLU A 145 -2.88 -18.45 -17.27
CA GLU A 145 -2.27 -19.75 -17.59
C GLU A 145 -2.90 -20.39 -18.82
N ARG A 146 -4.24 -20.41 -18.92
CA ARG A 146 -4.98 -20.90 -20.08
C ARG A 146 -4.65 -20.14 -21.36
N GLU A 147 -4.45 -18.83 -21.27
CA GLU A 147 -4.12 -17.95 -22.40
C GLU A 147 -2.62 -17.98 -22.75
N GLY A 148 -1.79 -18.76 -22.03
CA GLY A 148 -0.34 -18.80 -22.21
C GLY A 148 0.35 -17.48 -21.85
N LYS A 149 -0.32 -16.60 -21.11
CA LYS A 149 0.28 -15.37 -20.57
C LYS A 149 1.17 -15.75 -19.40
N PRO A 150 2.36 -15.17 -19.26
CA PRO A 150 3.16 -15.37 -18.06
C PRO A 150 2.34 -14.97 -16.84
N PRO A 151 2.55 -15.63 -15.67
CA PRO A 151 1.91 -15.21 -14.42
C PRO A 151 2.07 -13.70 -14.28
N SER A 152 0.96 -12.97 -14.09
CA SER A 152 0.98 -11.51 -13.95
C SER A 152 2.12 -11.10 -13.03
N GLU A 153 2.93 -10.12 -13.43
CA GLU A 153 4.08 -9.66 -12.65
C GLU A 153 3.67 -9.50 -11.18
N LEU A 154 4.44 -10.12 -10.29
CA LEU A 154 4.27 -10.00 -8.86
C LEU A 154 4.17 -8.51 -8.49
N PHE A 155 3.44 -8.21 -7.42
CA PHE A 155 3.33 -6.84 -6.90
C PHE A 155 4.72 -6.18 -6.87
N PRO A 156 4.89 -4.99 -7.48
CA PRO A 156 6.20 -4.37 -7.56
C PRO A 156 6.79 -4.19 -6.16
N SER A 157 7.91 -4.83 -5.86
CA SER A 157 8.45 -4.90 -4.51
C SER A 157 9.97 -4.85 -4.48
N LEU A 158 10.49 -4.13 -3.49
CA LEU A 158 11.91 -4.13 -3.13
C LEU A 158 12.12 -5.21 -2.06
N VAL A 159 12.82 -6.28 -2.42
CA VAL A 159 13.15 -7.40 -1.53
C VAL A 159 14.50 -7.13 -0.91
N ILE A 160 14.53 -6.83 0.39
CA ILE A 160 15.76 -6.59 1.15
C ILE A 160 16.15 -7.90 1.86
N THR A 161 17.36 -8.37 1.60
CA THR A 161 17.97 -9.57 2.21
C THR A 161 19.25 -9.16 2.94
N ALA A 162 19.81 -10.07 3.74
CA ALA A 162 21.10 -9.83 4.38
C ALA A 162 22.24 -9.59 3.37
N ASP A 163 22.11 -10.16 2.16
CA ASP A 163 23.14 -10.14 1.12
C ASP A 163 22.92 -9.05 0.07
N GLY A 164 21.80 -8.31 0.12
CA GLY A 164 21.51 -7.24 -0.83
C GLY A 164 20.03 -6.93 -1.02
N MET A 165 19.73 -6.16 -2.05
CA MET A 165 18.39 -5.70 -2.39
C MET A 165 18.06 -6.07 -3.84
N ASP A 166 16.90 -6.65 -4.06
CA ASP A 166 16.38 -7.05 -5.38
C ASP A 166 15.07 -6.31 -5.66
N ALA A 167 14.97 -5.69 -6.83
CA ALA A 167 13.80 -4.92 -7.24
C ALA A 167 12.99 -5.73 -8.24
N LYS A 168 11.74 -6.04 -7.90
CA LYS A 168 10.85 -6.85 -8.74
C LYS A 168 9.73 -5.99 -9.27
N GLY A 169 9.59 -5.92 -10.58
CA GLY A 169 8.53 -5.18 -11.26
C GLY A 169 8.93 -3.72 -11.54
N SER A 170 8.40 -3.20 -12.65
CA SER A 170 8.79 -1.92 -13.25
C SER A 170 8.82 -0.73 -12.27
N TYR A 171 7.86 -0.65 -11.35
CA TYR A 171 7.82 0.42 -10.35
C TYR A 171 8.95 0.30 -9.31
N ALA A 172 9.18 -0.90 -8.77
CA ALA A 172 10.25 -1.11 -7.78
C ALA A 172 11.63 -0.95 -8.42
N GLU A 173 11.80 -1.37 -9.67
CA GLU A 173 13.03 -1.15 -10.44
C GLU A 173 13.31 0.34 -10.67
N ALA A 174 12.28 1.13 -10.97
CA ALA A 174 12.42 2.59 -11.08
C ALA A 174 12.83 3.22 -9.73
N GLN A 175 12.22 2.78 -8.62
CA GLN A 175 12.58 3.24 -7.27
C GLN A 175 14.01 2.83 -6.88
N ALA A 176 14.45 1.62 -7.25
CA ALA A 176 15.80 1.14 -6.97
C ALA A 176 16.89 1.98 -7.64
N ARG A 177 16.60 2.61 -8.79
CA ARG A 177 17.55 3.53 -9.44
C ARG A 177 17.86 4.74 -8.57
N PHE A 178 16.91 5.22 -7.77
CA PHE A 178 17.14 6.34 -6.86
C PHE A 178 18.07 5.96 -5.70
N LEU A 179 18.14 4.67 -5.34
CA LEU A 179 19.07 4.17 -4.33
C LEU A 179 20.52 4.10 -4.86
N LEU A 180 20.71 4.19 -6.18
CA LEU A 180 22.00 4.17 -6.87
C LEU A 180 22.09 5.38 -7.82
N PRO A 181 22.25 6.60 -7.27
CA PRO A 181 22.29 7.82 -8.08
C PRO A 181 23.53 7.87 -8.99
N ASP A 182 23.44 8.68 -10.05
CA ASP A 182 24.54 8.94 -10.98
C ASP A 182 25.76 9.53 -10.23
N GLU A 183 26.88 8.79 -10.23
CA GLU A 183 28.11 9.16 -9.54
C GLU A 183 28.68 10.50 -10.00
N LEU A 184 28.53 10.86 -11.28
CA LEU A 184 29.04 12.12 -11.80
C LEU A 184 28.32 13.32 -11.19
N LYS A 185 26.98 13.24 -11.08
CA LYS A 185 26.15 14.27 -10.45
C LYS A 185 26.42 14.37 -8.95
N VAL A 186 26.58 13.22 -8.28
CA VAL A 186 26.95 13.19 -6.86
C VAL A 186 28.29 13.87 -6.64
N GLN A 187 29.29 13.60 -7.50
CA GLN A 187 30.61 14.20 -7.39
C GLN A 187 30.59 15.71 -7.66
N GLU A 188 29.82 16.17 -8.66
CA GLU A 188 29.62 17.59 -8.95
C GLU A 188 29.04 18.32 -7.74
N LEU A 189 27.97 17.78 -7.14
CA LEU A 189 27.37 18.32 -5.92
C LEU A 189 28.38 18.37 -4.77
N VAL A 190 29.08 17.28 -4.50
CA VAL A 190 30.10 17.20 -3.43
C VAL A 190 31.20 18.23 -3.63
N ASN A 191 31.64 18.47 -4.87
CA ASN A 191 32.66 19.47 -5.17
C ASN A 191 32.17 20.88 -4.79
N VAL A 192 30.94 21.24 -5.17
CA VAL A 192 30.34 22.54 -4.82
C VAL A 192 30.19 22.68 -3.30
N LEU A 193 29.70 21.64 -2.61
CA LEU A 193 29.52 21.65 -1.16
C LEU A 193 30.87 21.83 -0.42
N LYS A 194 31.93 21.17 -0.90
CA LYS A 194 33.29 21.31 -0.34
C LYS A 194 33.88 22.68 -0.57
N GLU A 195 33.87 23.15 -1.83
CA GLU A 195 34.46 24.42 -2.22
C GLU A 195 33.84 25.58 -1.44
N LYS A 196 32.51 25.59 -1.34
CA LYS A 196 31.75 26.62 -0.64
C LYS A 196 31.54 26.33 0.86
N LYS A 197 32.06 25.21 1.36
CA LYS A 197 31.91 24.76 2.77
C LYS A 197 30.45 24.78 3.23
N ILE A 198 29.55 24.20 2.45
CA ILE A 198 28.11 24.17 2.72
C ILE A 198 27.78 22.90 3.52
N GLY A 199 27.14 23.05 4.68
CA GLY A 199 26.48 21.96 5.39
C GLY A 199 25.05 21.80 4.92
N VAL A 200 24.55 20.58 4.82
CA VAL A 200 23.17 20.28 4.40
C VAL A 200 22.46 19.54 5.51
N VAL A 201 21.37 20.11 6.01
CA VAL A 201 20.43 19.41 6.90
C VAL A 201 19.12 19.21 6.16
N ALA A 202 18.58 18.00 6.26
CA ALA A 202 17.53 17.52 5.38
C ALA A 202 16.49 16.75 6.19
N HIS A 203 15.21 16.97 5.90
CA HIS A 203 14.14 16.18 6.52
C HIS A 203 13.94 14.84 5.80
N PHE A 204 13.61 13.75 6.52
CA PHE A 204 13.34 12.45 5.88
C PHE A 204 12.17 12.47 4.88
N TYR A 205 11.27 13.44 5.03
CA TYR A 205 10.12 13.61 4.14
C TYR A 205 10.50 14.40 2.89
N MET A 206 11.30 13.78 2.03
CA MET A 206 11.73 14.32 0.75
C MET A 206 11.65 13.28 -0.36
N ASP A 207 11.84 13.73 -1.60
CA ASP A 207 11.85 12.85 -2.75
C ASP A 207 12.98 11.79 -2.65
N PRO A 208 12.70 10.50 -2.94
CA PRO A 208 13.69 9.43 -2.87
C PRO A 208 14.94 9.65 -3.73
N GLU A 209 14.82 10.33 -4.88
CA GLU A 209 15.96 10.68 -5.73
C GLU A 209 16.92 11.61 -5.00
N VAL A 210 16.39 12.67 -4.39
CA VAL A 210 17.17 13.62 -3.60
C VAL A 210 17.78 12.93 -2.39
N GLN A 211 17.02 12.09 -1.69
CA GLN A 211 17.50 11.33 -0.54
C GLN A 211 18.66 10.40 -0.92
N GLY A 212 18.55 9.71 -2.07
CA GLY A 212 19.59 8.84 -2.61
C GLY A 212 20.88 9.61 -2.93
N VAL A 213 20.76 10.74 -3.65
CA VAL A 213 21.89 11.62 -3.98
C VAL A 213 22.59 12.14 -2.73
N LEU A 214 21.85 12.63 -1.73
CA LEU A 214 22.42 13.15 -0.48
C LEU A 214 23.09 12.05 0.35
N THR A 215 22.49 10.85 0.40
CA THR A 215 23.06 9.70 1.10
C THR A 215 24.37 9.24 0.45
N ALA A 216 24.42 9.22 -0.89
CA ALA A 216 25.65 8.94 -1.63
C ALA A 216 26.71 10.04 -1.40
N ALA A 217 26.32 11.32 -1.47
CA ALA A 217 27.20 12.46 -1.25
C ALA A 217 27.80 12.48 0.17
N GLN A 218 27.04 12.02 1.18
CA GLN A 218 27.47 11.97 2.58
C GLN A 218 28.75 11.15 2.77
N LYS A 219 28.99 10.13 1.93
CA LYS A 219 30.23 9.32 1.95
C LYS A 219 31.47 10.14 1.65
N HIS A 220 31.33 11.23 0.89
CA HIS A 220 32.43 12.07 0.45
C HIS A 220 32.46 13.45 1.13
N TRP A 221 31.34 13.90 1.71
CA TRP A 221 31.21 15.13 2.47
C TRP A 221 30.41 14.88 3.75
N PRO A 222 31.07 14.84 4.93
CA PRO A 222 30.44 14.41 6.19
C PRO A 222 29.44 15.42 6.78
N HIS A 223 29.34 16.62 6.20
CA HIS A 223 28.43 17.68 6.65
C HIS A 223 27.09 17.64 5.91
N ILE A 224 26.57 16.43 5.67
CA ILE A 224 25.21 16.18 5.17
C ILE A 224 24.51 15.35 6.23
N HIS A 225 23.32 15.76 6.66
CA HIS A 225 22.53 15.01 7.63
C HIS A 225 21.06 15.00 7.26
N ILE A 226 20.52 13.80 7.07
CA ILE A 226 19.09 13.58 6.88
C ILE A 226 18.53 13.13 8.25
N SER A 227 17.56 13.85 8.80
CA SER A 227 17.00 13.57 10.14
C SER A 227 15.57 14.07 10.30
N ASP A 228 14.95 13.80 11.45
CA ASP A 228 13.74 14.50 11.88
C ASP A 228 14.07 15.98 12.17
N SER A 229 13.08 16.83 12.03
CA SER A 229 13.08 18.28 12.34
C SER A 229 13.75 18.63 13.67
N LEU A 230 13.55 17.82 14.72
CA LEU A 230 14.11 18.08 16.05
C LEU A 230 15.65 17.98 16.07
N VAL A 231 16.22 17.12 15.22
CA VAL A 231 17.66 16.81 15.18
C VAL A 231 18.41 17.67 14.14
N MET A 232 17.68 18.26 13.19
CA MET A 232 18.27 19.08 12.12
C MET A 232 19.02 20.29 12.68
N ALA A 233 18.44 20.98 13.66
CA ALA A 233 19.03 22.17 14.26
C ALA A 233 20.36 21.88 14.99
N ASP A 234 20.40 20.82 15.81
CA ASP A 234 21.62 20.40 16.49
C ASP A 234 22.73 19.98 15.50
N SER A 235 22.33 19.31 14.41
CA SER A 235 23.24 18.91 13.34
C SER A 235 23.82 20.12 12.61
N ALA A 236 23.00 21.13 12.32
CA ALA A 236 23.44 22.39 11.73
C ALA A 236 24.47 23.11 12.62
N VAL A 237 24.25 23.18 13.93
CA VAL A 237 25.21 23.78 14.88
C VAL A 237 26.53 23.01 14.88
N LYS A 238 26.51 21.68 14.83
CA LYS A 238 27.73 20.85 14.73
C LYS A 238 28.50 21.13 13.43
N MET A 239 27.80 21.26 12.30
CA MET A 239 28.39 21.59 11.01
C MET A 239 29.02 22.99 11.02
N ALA A 240 28.32 23.99 11.56
CA ALA A 240 28.86 25.34 11.69
C ALA A 240 30.13 25.38 12.57
N LYS A 241 30.14 24.67 13.71
CA LYS A 241 31.33 24.51 14.55
C LYS A 241 32.49 23.79 13.85
N ALA A 242 32.19 22.88 12.92
CA ALA A 242 33.18 22.19 12.11
C ALA A 242 33.73 23.05 10.95
N GLY A 243 33.24 24.29 10.78
CA GLY A 243 33.76 25.24 9.80
C GLY A 243 32.95 25.36 8.51
N CYS A 244 31.71 24.84 8.48
CA CYS A 244 30.77 25.16 7.41
C CYS A 244 30.42 26.66 7.43
N GLN A 245 30.51 27.31 6.27
CA GLN A 245 30.19 28.73 6.09
C GLN A 245 28.74 28.98 5.70
N TYR A 246 28.03 27.94 5.25
CA TYR A 246 26.62 28.05 4.91
C TYR A 246 25.92 26.78 5.39
N ILE A 247 24.67 26.91 5.81
CA ILE A 247 23.80 25.78 6.11
C ILE A 247 22.60 25.85 5.18
N THR A 248 22.43 24.82 4.36
CA THR A 248 21.24 24.61 3.55
C THR A 248 20.28 23.71 4.32
N VAL A 249 19.02 24.16 4.42
CA VAL A 249 17.95 23.39 5.05
C VAL A 249 17.02 22.90 3.95
N LEU A 250 16.89 21.58 3.83
CA LEU A 250 15.96 20.93 2.91
C LEU A 250 14.74 20.46 3.72
N GLY A 251 13.74 21.32 3.81
CA GLY A 251 12.50 21.13 4.54
C GLY A 251 11.55 22.30 4.28
N VAL A 252 10.35 22.26 4.86
CA VAL A 252 9.40 23.37 4.85
C VAL A 252 9.83 24.51 5.79
N ASP A 253 9.26 25.69 5.60
CA ASP A 253 9.67 26.97 6.21
C ASP A 253 9.86 26.93 7.74
N PHE A 254 8.97 26.27 8.49
CA PHE A 254 9.11 26.23 9.95
C PHE A 254 10.40 25.52 10.40
N MET A 255 10.93 24.60 9.58
CA MET A 255 12.17 23.89 9.88
C MET A 255 13.40 24.77 9.63
N SER A 256 13.39 25.60 8.57
CA SER A 256 14.48 26.56 8.33
C SER A 256 14.51 27.64 9.41
N GLU A 257 13.33 28.13 9.83
CA GLU A 257 13.19 29.07 10.95
C GLU A 257 13.72 28.49 12.27
N ASN A 258 13.36 27.24 12.59
CA ASN A 258 13.86 26.57 13.79
C ASN A 258 15.39 26.41 13.74
N VAL A 259 15.94 25.92 12.62
CA VAL A 259 17.39 25.79 12.44
C VAL A 259 18.08 27.15 12.59
N ARG A 260 17.50 28.23 12.02
CA ARG A 260 18.02 29.59 12.16
C ARG A 260 18.07 30.04 13.61
N ALA A 261 16.95 29.91 14.33
CA ALA A 261 16.84 30.35 15.72
C ALA A 261 17.88 29.67 16.62
N ILE A 262 18.11 28.37 16.41
CA ILE A 262 19.09 27.60 17.17
C ILE A 262 20.55 27.96 16.79
N LEU A 263 20.83 28.21 15.51
CA LEU A 263 22.14 28.72 15.08
C LEU A 263 22.45 30.09 15.69
N ASP A 264 21.46 30.98 15.78
CA ASP A 264 21.59 32.29 16.42
C ASP A 264 21.84 32.17 17.92
N GLN A 265 21.11 31.30 18.63
CA GLN A 265 21.38 30.99 20.03
C GLN A 265 22.79 30.43 20.25
N ALA A 266 23.31 29.66 19.29
CA ALA A 266 24.65 29.09 19.34
C ALA A 266 25.76 30.10 18.95
N GLY A 267 25.41 31.35 18.62
CA GLY A 267 26.36 32.42 18.32
C GLY A 267 26.79 32.52 16.85
N PHE A 268 26.11 31.81 15.94
CA PHE A 268 26.36 31.85 14.49
C PHE A 268 25.45 32.85 13.77
N SER A 269 25.28 34.03 14.35
CA SER A 269 24.53 35.11 13.72
C SER A 269 25.35 35.79 12.62
N GLU A 270 24.67 36.23 11.55
CA GLU A 270 25.28 36.82 10.33
C GLU A 270 26.32 37.93 10.60
N GLN A 271 26.25 38.59 11.75
CA GLN A 271 27.14 39.71 12.11
C GLN A 271 28.46 39.31 12.79
N ARG A 272 28.58 38.09 13.35
CA ARG A 272 29.80 37.63 14.06
C ARG A 272 30.53 36.49 13.38
N HIS A 273 29.79 35.62 12.69
CA HIS A 273 30.32 34.54 11.87
C HIS A 273 29.42 34.46 10.63
N PRO A 274 29.94 34.62 9.40
CA PRO A 274 29.10 34.59 8.21
C PRO A 274 28.68 33.15 7.94
N CYS A 275 27.65 32.69 8.64
CA CYS A 275 26.95 31.45 8.38
C CYS A 275 25.59 31.78 7.76
N GLY A 276 25.53 31.85 6.43
CA GLY A 276 24.29 32.15 5.71
C GLY A 276 23.37 30.92 5.65
N LEU A 277 22.06 31.14 5.79
CA LEU A 277 21.07 30.12 5.47
C LEU A 277 20.67 30.27 4.00
N LEU A 278 20.86 29.19 3.25
CA LEU A 278 20.37 29.10 1.88
C LEU A 278 19.02 28.36 1.93
N GLU A 279 17.94 29.12 1.88
CA GLU A 279 16.62 28.57 1.60
C GLU A 279 16.54 28.28 0.10
N MET A 280 16.64 26.99 -0.26
CA MET A 280 16.20 26.57 -1.59
C MET A 280 14.69 26.47 -1.56
N GLN A 281 14.00 27.60 -1.81
CA GLN A 281 12.61 27.59 -2.25
C GLN A 281 12.51 26.95 -3.63
N ALA A 282 12.64 25.64 -3.69
CA ALA A 282 12.54 24.85 -4.90
C ALA A 282 11.54 23.72 -4.68
N TRP A 283 10.32 24.05 -4.25
CA TRP A 283 9.15 23.19 -4.46
C TRP A 283 7.77 23.87 -4.27
N GLU A 284 7.67 25.21 -4.21
CA GLU A 284 6.38 25.85 -3.90
C GLU A 284 5.52 26.21 -5.14
N HIS A 285 6.06 26.16 -6.37
CA HIS A 285 5.31 26.65 -7.55
C HIS A 285 4.22 25.70 -8.08
N CYS A 286 3.98 24.54 -7.44
CA CYS A 286 2.91 23.61 -7.81
C CYS A 286 1.81 23.42 -6.76
N ARG A 287 1.79 24.20 -5.66
CA ARG A 287 0.86 23.94 -4.54
C ARG A 287 -0.22 25.00 -4.30
N ARG A 288 -0.61 25.74 -5.33
CA ARG A 288 -1.78 26.64 -5.26
C ARG A 288 -3.09 25.88 -5.49
N SER A 289 -3.55 25.19 -4.46
CA SER A 289 -4.96 24.80 -4.28
C SER A 289 -5.18 24.41 -2.82
N SER A 290 -5.67 25.35 -2.01
CA SER A 290 -5.81 25.24 -0.56
C SER A 290 -7.06 24.47 -0.10
N ASP A 291 -7.49 23.43 -0.82
CA ASP A 291 -8.63 22.58 -0.42
C ASP A 291 -8.41 21.08 -0.71
N CYS A 292 -7.18 20.63 -0.98
CA CYS A 292 -6.89 19.22 -1.22
C CYS A 292 -6.21 18.59 0.00
N ALA A 293 -6.85 17.59 0.61
CA ALA A 293 -6.14 16.64 1.46
C ALA A 293 -5.08 15.93 0.62
N PHE A 294 -3.83 15.96 1.06
CA PHE A 294 -2.70 15.37 0.33
C PHE A 294 -1.99 14.32 1.19
N LEU A 295 -1.26 13.44 0.52
CA LEU A 295 -0.55 12.34 1.14
C LEU A 295 0.63 12.82 1.99
N VAL A 296 0.73 12.30 3.22
CA VAL A 296 1.74 12.64 4.26
C VAL A 296 2.55 11.42 4.69
N VAL A 297 2.05 10.20 4.60
CA VAL A 297 2.79 8.98 4.97
C VAL A 297 2.39 7.83 4.06
N ILE A 298 3.36 7.04 3.60
CA ILE A 298 3.12 5.72 2.99
C ILE A 298 3.81 4.67 3.86
N ALA A 299 3.05 3.73 4.39
CA ALA A 299 3.59 2.63 5.19
C ALA A 299 3.14 1.28 4.62
N ALA A 300 4.06 0.32 4.52
CA ALA A 300 3.69 -1.06 4.24
C ALA A 300 2.80 -1.59 5.38
N HIS A 301 1.71 -2.26 5.04
CA HIS A 301 0.81 -2.78 6.06
C HIS A 301 1.54 -3.87 6.88
N PRO A 302 1.58 -3.77 8.22
CA PRO A 302 2.48 -4.58 9.08
C PRO A 302 2.22 -6.09 9.05
N SER A 303 1.12 -6.50 8.44
CA SER A 303 0.71 -7.91 8.33
C SER A 303 0.23 -8.31 6.94
N GLN A 304 0.19 -7.37 5.98
CA GLN A 304 -0.34 -7.63 4.63
C GLN A 304 0.61 -7.02 3.57
N PRO A 305 1.46 -7.84 2.94
CA PRO A 305 2.52 -7.32 2.07
C PRO A 305 2.01 -6.64 0.78
N ASN A 306 0.74 -6.83 0.42
CA ASN A 306 0.14 -6.23 -0.79
C ASN A 306 -0.64 -4.94 -0.51
N GLN A 307 -0.64 -4.46 0.74
CA GLN A 307 -1.39 -3.27 1.14
C GLN A 307 -0.44 -2.18 1.61
N ILE A 308 -0.75 -0.95 1.23
CA ILE A 308 -0.05 0.26 1.69
C ILE A 308 -1.04 1.17 2.41
N ALA A 309 -0.64 1.70 3.56
CA ALA A 309 -1.40 2.69 4.30
C ALA A 309 -0.91 4.08 3.90
N LEU A 310 -1.84 4.91 3.44
CA LEU A 310 -1.69 6.29 3.01
C LEU A 310 -2.23 7.20 4.11
N GLY A 311 -1.35 7.79 4.92
CA GLY A 311 -1.71 8.84 5.87
C GLY A 311 -1.83 10.19 5.14
N MET A 312 -2.88 10.95 5.40
CA MET A 312 -3.23 12.19 4.72
C MET A 312 -3.08 13.39 5.65
N SER A 313 -2.99 14.59 5.09
CA SER A 313 -2.80 15.85 5.81
C SER A 313 -3.98 16.28 6.68
N ASP A 314 -5.15 15.71 6.46
CA ASP A 314 -6.36 15.88 7.28
C ASP A 314 -6.46 14.85 8.42
N GLY A 315 -5.45 13.98 8.57
CA GLY A 315 -5.42 12.91 9.56
C GLY A 315 -6.15 11.63 9.12
N ALA A 316 -6.70 11.58 7.91
CA ALA A 316 -7.26 10.34 7.35
C ALA A 316 -6.13 9.34 7.05
N VAL A 317 -6.40 8.04 7.26
CA VAL A 317 -5.50 6.95 6.86
C VAL A 317 -6.26 6.03 5.92
N TYR A 318 -5.83 5.98 4.67
CA TYR A 318 -6.40 5.11 3.64
C TYR A 318 -5.52 3.89 3.47
N VAL A 319 -6.03 2.69 3.77
CA VAL A 319 -5.32 1.45 3.43
C VAL A 319 -5.75 1.04 2.04
N ILE A 320 -4.80 1.05 1.11
CA ILE A 320 -5.01 0.79 -0.30
C ILE A 320 -4.30 -0.51 -0.67
N GLU A 321 -5.04 -1.40 -1.32
CA GLU A 321 -4.49 -2.54 -2.06
C GLU A 321 -4.51 -2.14 -3.54
N PRO A 322 -3.36 -1.84 -4.17
CA PRO A 322 -3.35 -1.39 -5.56
C PRO A 322 -3.95 -2.47 -6.46
N PHE A 323 -5.10 -2.16 -7.07
CA PHE A 323 -5.74 -3.03 -8.05
C PHE A 323 -5.06 -2.84 -9.41
N ASP A 324 -4.64 -3.92 -10.08
CA ASP A 324 -4.06 -3.92 -11.44
C ASP A 324 -4.97 -3.29 -12.53
N ALA A 325 -6.17 -2.81 -12.19
CA ALA A 325 -7.14 -2.29 -13.15
C ALA A 325 -6.85 -0.85 -13.60
N GLU A 326 -6.07 -0.08 -12.85
CA GLU A 326 -5.68 1.27 -13.27
C GLU A 326 -4.29 1.25 -13.93
N GLN A 327 -4.25 1.01 -15.24
CA GLN A 327 -3.04 1.08 -16.10
C GLN A 327 -2.37 2.47 -16.16
N ASN A 328 -2.67 3.39 -15.23
CA ASN A 328 -2.14 4.75 -15.23
C ASN A 328 -0.93 4.96 -14.31
N TRP A 329 -0.52 3.94 -13.55
CA TRP A 329 0.74 3.98 -12.80
C TRP A 329 1.91 3.85 -13.76
N GLY A 330 2.55 4.98 -14.11
CA GLY A 330 3.74 4.99 -14.97
C GLY A 330 3.68 5.85 -16.23
N ARG A 331 2.77 6.82 -16.35
CA ARG A 331 2.93 7.83 -17.42
C ARG A 331 4.21 8.62 -17.17
N ILE A 332 5.18 8.43 -18.06
CA ILE A 332 6.35 9.29 -18.22
C ILE A 332 5.82 10.72 -18.36
N VAL A 333 6.27 11.63 -17.49
CA VAL A 333 6.02 13.06 -17.64
C VAL A 333 6.58 13.47 -19.01
N PRO A 334 5.81 14.14 -19.89
CA PRO A 334 6.32 14.57 -21.18
C PRO A 334 7.60 15.39 -20.97
N GLN A 335 8.63 15.07 -21.76
CA GLN A 335 9.95 15.70 -21.73
C GLN A 335 9.90 17.22 -21.84
#